data_AF-A0A257QF68-F1
#
_entry.id   AF-A0A257QF68-F1
#
_cell.length_a   1.000
_cell.length_b   1.000
_cell.length_c   1.000
_cell.angle_alpha   90.00
_cell.angle_beta   90.00
_cell.angle_gamma   90.00
#
_symmetry.space_group_name_H-M   'P 1'
#
loop_
_entity.id
_entity.type
_entity.pdbx_description
1 polymer ?
#
loop_
_entity_poly.entity_id
_entity_poly.type
_entity_poly.pdbx_seq_one_letter_code
_entity_poly.pdbx_strand_id
1 'polypeptide(L)' 'MNRFSNDKAHLPQKICLVCQRPFTWRKKWAKDWAQVKYCSDACRARSKQRPAKEPACGD' A
#
# COMPACT_ATOMS: atom_id res chain seq x y z
N MET A 1 27.41 -2.44 6.15
CA MET A 1 26.66 -2.24 7.41
C MET A 1 25.33 -1.59 7.12
N ASN A 2 24.20 -2.32 7.12
CA ASN A 2 22.86 -1.72 7.02
C ASN A 2 21.96 -2.28 8.13
N ARG A 3 22.25 -1.85 9.36
CA ARG A 3 21.50 -2.21 10.56
C ARG A 3 20.31 -1.26 10.72
N PHE A 4 19.26 -1.50 9.95
CA PHE A 4 17.95 -0.90 10.22
C PHE A 4 17.13 -1.88 11.05
N SER A 5 17.52 -2.03 12.32
CA SER A 5 16.69 -2.62 13.36
C SER A 5 15.45 -1.75 13.50
N ASN A 6 14.42 -2.08 12.72
CA ASN A 6 13.12 -1.46 12.78
C ASN A 6 12.30 -2.21 13.82
N ASP A 7 12.59 -1.95 15.10
CA ASP A 7 11.87 -2.42 16.29
C ASP A 7 10.48 -1.75 16.39
N LYS A 8 9.68 -1.87 15.33
CA LYS A 8 8.25 -1.58 15.29
C LYS A 8 7.49 -2.91 15.21
N ALA A 9 7.92 -3.91 15.98
CA ALA A 9 7.52 -5.31 15.87
C ALA A 9 6.05 -5.61 16.22
N HIS A 10 5.28 -4.64 16.72
CA HIS A 10 3.90 -4.85 17.19
C HIS A 10 2.82 -4.22 16.32
N LEU A 11 3.19 -3.50 15.27
CA LEU A 11 2.18 -2.86 14.42
C LEU A 11 1.70 -3.86 13.36
N PRO A 12 0.37 -3.99 13.16
CA PRO A 12 -0.14 -4.88 12.14
C PRO A 12 0.36 -4.41 10.77
N GLN A 13 1.01 -5.32 10.04
CA GLN A 13 1.44 -5.12 8.68
C GLN A 13 0.42 -5.77 7.76
N LYS A 14 0.08 -5.08 6.67
CA LYS A 14 -0.82 -5.61 5.64
C LYS A 14 -0.11 -5.61 4.29
N ILE A 15 -0.57 -6.46 3.38
CA ILE A 15 -0.11 -6.50 1.99
C ILE A 15 -1.07 -5.69 1.13
N CYS A 16 -0.52 -4.81 0.28
CA CYS A 16 -1.33 -4.04 -0.66
C CYS A 16 -1.81 -4.92 -1.81
N LEU A 17 -3.13 -4.99 -2.07
CA LEU A 17 -3.66 -5.84 -3.14
C LEU A 17 -3.24 -5.42 -4.56
N VAL A 18 -2.81 -4.17 -4.75
CA VAL A 18 -2.53 -3.59 -6.08
C VAL A 18 -1.06 -3.64 -6.45
N CYS A 19 -0.17 -3.35 -5.48
CA CYS A 19 1.29 -3.35 -5.70
C CYS A 19 2.01 -4.47 -4.95
N GLN A 20 1.30 -5.26 -4.14
CA GLN A 20 1.83 -6.40 -3.37
C GLN A 20 2.99 -6.03 -2.43
N ARG A 21 3.10 -4.75 -2.04
CA ARG A 21 4.12 -4.29 -1.10
C ARG A 21 3.61 -4.38 0.35
N PRO A 22 4.44 -4.86 1.29
CA PRO A 22 4.12 -4.83 2.70
C PRO A 22 4.11 -3.38 3.21
N PHE A 23 3.09 -3.03 3.99
CA PHE A 23 2.99 -1.71 4.59
C PHE A 23 2.49 -1.79 6.03
N THR A 24 3.07 -0.96 6.89
CA THR A 24 2.77 -0.91 8.32
C THR A 24 1.59 0.00 8.61
N TRP A 25 0.81 -0.33 9.64
CA TRP A 25 -0.21 0.54 10.21
C TRP A 25 0.28 1.97 10.44
N ARG A 26 -0.59 2.95 10.15
CA ARG A 26 -0.36 4.39 10.38
C ARG A 26 -1.49 4.96 11.23
N LYS A 27 -1.18 5.92 12.11
CA LYS A 27 -2.18 6.61 12.97
C LYS A 27 -3.37 7.19 12.18
N LYS A 28 -3.13 7.66 10.95
CA LYS A 28 -4.18 8.18 10.05
C LYS A 28 -5.25 7.14 9.69
N TRP A 29 -4.94 5.85 9.83
CA TRP A 29 -5.85 4.75 9.53
C TRP A 29 -6.53 4.15 10.76
N ALA A 30 -6.37 4.75 11.95
CA ALA A 30 -6.95 4.20 13.18
C ALA A 30 -8.46 3.92 13.08
N LYS A 31 -9.22 4.76 12.36
CA LYS A 31 -10.68 4.62 12.20
C LYS A 31 -11.09 3.63 11.11
N ASP A 32 -10.31 3.54 10.02
CA ASP A 32 -10.67 2.79 8.81
C ASP A 32 -9.78 1.58 8.53
N TRP A 33 -8.90 1.20 9.46
CA TRP A 33 -7.90 0.15 9.24
C TRP A 33 -8.47 -1.19 8.76
N ALA A 34 -9.69 -1.54 9.18
CA ALA A 34 -10.41 -2.72 8.70
C ALA A 34 -10.70 -2.65 7.19
N GLN A 35 -11.00 -1.46 6.67
CA GLN A 35 -11.29 -1.20 5.25
C GLN A 35 -10.02 -0.94 4.42
N VAL A 36 -8.90 -0.55 5.06
CA VAL A 36 -7.63 -0.28 4.37
C VAL A 36 -7.00 -1.59 3.87
N LYS A 37 -7.02 -1.78 2.55
CA LYS A 37 -6.40 -2.89 1.80
C LYS A 37 -5.27 -2.45 0.86
N TYR A 38 -5.01 -1.14 0.81
CA TYR A 38 -4.09 -0.51 -0.14
C TYR A 38 -3.08 0.36 0.60
N CYS A 39 -1.81 0.35 0.18
CA CYS A 39 -0.75 1.12 0.83
C CYS A 39 -0.90 2.64 0.62
N SER A 40 -1.68 3.07 -0.37
CA SER A 40 -1.82 4.47 -0.78
C SER A 40 -3.13 4.69 -1.53
N ASP A 41 -3.60 5.94 -1.58
CA ASP A 41 -4.81 6.32 -2.29
C ASP A 41 -4.70 6.05 -3.80
N ALA A 42 -3.51 6.25 -4.39
CA ALA A 42 -3.23 5.89 -5.78
C ALA A 42 -3.51 4.40 -6.08
N CYS A 43 -3.14 3.49 -5.17
CA CYS A 43 -3.45 2.06 -5.32
C CYS A 43 -4.97 1.82 -5.23
N ARG A 44 -5.66 2.48 -4.28
CA ARG A 44 -7.12 2.40 -4.17
C ARG A 44 -7.81 2.88 -5.45
N ALA A 45 -7.39 4.01 -6.00
CA ALA A 45 -7.89 4.55 -7.26
C ALA A 45 -7.62 3.61 -8.43
N ARG A 46 -6.41 3.02 -8.50
CA ARG A 46 -6.05 2.03 -9.54
C ARG A 46 -6.88 0.75 -9.46
N SER A 47 -7.32 0.33 -8.28
CA SER A 47 -8.22 -0.82 -8.13
C SER A 47 -9.65 -0.55 -8.60
N LYS A 48 -10.13 0.70 -8.52
CA LYS A 48 -11.46 1.09 -9.00
C LYS A 48 -11.47 1.37 -10.50
N GLN A 49 -10.35 1.84 -11.03
CA GLN A 49 -10.19 2.03 -12.46
C GLN A 49 -10.02 0.65 -13.09
N ARG A 50 -11.03 0.20 -13.85
CA ARG A 50 -10.87 -0.93 -14.77
C ARG A 50 -9.57 -0.69 -15.56
N PRO A 51 -8.70 -1.68 -15.73
CA PRO A 51 -7.47 -1.49 -16.46
C PRO A 51 -7.85 -1.22 -17.92
N ALA A 52 -8.03 0.06 -18.27
CA ALA A 52 -7.71 0.52 -19.60
C ALA A 52 -6.21 0.23 -19.75
N LYS A 53 -5.93 -0.95 -20.30
CA LYS A 53 -4.68 -1.26 -20.98
C LYS A 53 -4.40 -0.01 -21.84
N GLU A 54 -3.35 0.74 -21.59
CA GLU A 54 -2.09 0.62 -22.31
C GLU A 54 -1.11 1.70 -21.81
N PRO A 55 0.17 1.37 -21.54
CA PRO A 55 1.27 2.33 -21.63
C PRO A 55 1.78 2.36 -23.07
N ALA A 56 1.31 3.31 -23.87
CA ALA A 56 1.96 3.80 -25.08
C ALA A 56 1.76 5.32 -24.98
N CYS A 57 2.78 6.13 -24.76
CA CYS A 57 4.02 6.23 -25.50
C CYS A 57 5.19 6.48 -24.54
N GLY A 58 6.29 5.77 -24.74
CA GLY A 58 7.60 6.33 -24.46
C GLY A 58 8.01 7.19 -25.67
N ASP A 59 8.75 8.25 -25.36
CA ASP A 59 9.29 9.31 -26.25
C ASP A 59 8.28 10.34 -26.76
#